data_AF-A0A920UX55-F1
#
_entry.id   AF-A0A920UX55-F1
#
_cell.length_a   1.000
_cell.length_b   1.000
_cell.length_c   1.000
_cell.angle_alpha   90.00
_cell.angle_beta   90.00
_cell.angle_gamma   90.00
#
_symmetry.space_group_name_H-M   'P 1'
#
loop_
_entity.id
_entity.type
_entity.pdbx_description
1 polymer ?
#
loop_
_entity_poly.entity_id
_entity_poly.type
_entity_poly.pdbx_seq_one_letter_code
_entity_poly.pdbx_strand_id
1 'polypeptide(L)'
;MADVGTTTFRPPYTPVAIGAFAGDSRGRHFQPVRYSPLHEWAVDLGAEFLEVGLWYRSRYFPQRGEDMAAASEREVLATRRSVGVCDVSTLGKIDIRGPRRRRIS
;
A
#
# COMPACT_ATOMS: atom_id res chain seq x y z
N MET A 1 7.29 -60.18 -12.38
CA MET A 1 7.76 -59.02 -13.17
C MET A 1 7.00 -57.79 -12.68
N ALA A 2 7.49 -57.18 -11.60
CA ALA A 2 6.95 -55.96 -10.98
C ALA A 2 8.09 -55.25 -10.21
N ASP A 3 9.25 -55.14 -10.87
CA ASP A 3 10.53 -54.73 -10.25
C ASP A 3 10.98 -53.32 -10.68
N VAL A 4 10.04 -52.52 -11.20
CA VAL A 4 10.29 -51.13 -11.59
C VAL A 4 9.13 -50.29 -11.07
N GLY A 5 9.40 -49.44 -10.08
CA GLY A 5 8.40 -48.54 -9.48
C GLY A 5 7.85 -47.52 -10.48
N THR A 6 6.66 -46.98 -10.22
CA THR A 6 6.04 -45.93 -11.05
C THR A 6 6.73 -44.58 -10.87
N THR A 7 6.74 -43.75 -11.90
CA THR A 7 7.17 -42.35 -11.78
C THR A 7 6.19 -41.54 -10.90
N THR A 8 6.66 -40.44 -10.32
CA THR A 8 5.80 -39.60 -9.47
C THR A 8 4.74 -38.90 -10.32
N PHE A 9 3.46 -39.17 -10.03
CA PHE A 9 2.35 -38.41 -10.59
C PHE A 9 2.36 -36.97 -10.06
N ARG A 10 2.22 -35.99 -10.97
CA ARG A 10 2.23 -34.56 -10.64
C ARG A 10 0.96 -33.88 -11.14
N PRO A 11 0.24 -33.14 -10.28
CA PRO A 11 -0.81 -32.24 -10.73
C PRO A 11 -0.26 -31.08 -11.57
N PRO A 12 -1.10 -30.46 -12.44
CA PRO A 12 -2.48 -30.85 -12.76
C PRO A 12 -2.53 -32.04 -13.74
N TYR A 13 -3.50 -32.95 -13.55
CA TYR A 13 -3.64 -34.18 -14.37
C TYR A 13 -3.93 -33.89 -15.85
N THR A 14 -4.68 -32.83 -16.12
CA THR A 14 -4.90 -32.25 -17.45
C THR A 14 -4.52 -30.77 -17.44
N PRO A 15 -4.15 -30.17 -18.58
CA PRO A 15 -3.87 -28.74 -18.64
C PRO A 15 -5.05 -27.90 -18.11
N VAL A 16 -4.74 -26.89 -17.30
CA VAL A 16 -5.68 -25.92 -16.74
C VAL A 16 -5.21 -24.52 -17.14
N ALA A 17 -6.13 -23.65 -17.54
CA ALA A 17 -5.80 -22.26 -17.87
C ALA A 17 -5.26 -21.50 -16.64
N ILE A 18 -4.18 -20.73 -16.81
CA ILE A 18 -3.55 -19.99 -15.70
C ILE A 18 -4.53 -19.05 -14.99
N GLY A 19 -5.43 -18.40 -15.75
CA GLY A 19 -6.46 -17.53 -15.19
C GLY A 19 -7.43 -18.23 -14.24
N ALA A 20 -7.64 -19.54 -14.39
CA ALA A 20 -8.48 -20.31 -13.47
C ALA A 20 -7.84 -20.43 -12.08
N PHE A 21 -6.50 -20.44 -11.98
CA PHE A 21 -5.80 -20.40 -10.69
C PHE A 21 -5.82 -19.02 -10.05
N ALA A 22 -5.83 -17.95 -10.84
CA ALA A 22 -5.89 -16.58 -10.33
C ALA A 22 -7.27 -16.22 -9.74
N GLY A 23 -8.35 -16.80 -10.29
CA GLY A 23 -9.72 -16.50 -9.86
C GLY A 23 -10.04 -15.01 -9.97
N ASP A 24 -10.58 -14.44 -8.88
CA ASP A 24 -10.90 -13.01 -8.82
C ASP A 24 -9.73 -12.13 -8.36
N SER A 25 -8.56 -12.70 -8.08
CA SER A 25 -7.34 -11.96 -7.74
C SER A 25 -6.73 -11.29 -8.97
N ARG A 26 -7.44 -10.30 -9.53
CA ARG A 26 -7.07 -9.58 -10.77
C ARG A 26 -7.43 -8.10 -10.68
N GLY A 27 -6.68 -7.26 -11.38
CA GLY A 27 -6.90 -5.81 -11.39
C GLY A 27 -6.91 -5.23 -9.97
N ARG A 28 -7.92 -4.40 -9.64
CA ARG A 28 -8.08 -3.80 -8.30
C ARG A 28 -8.40 -4.80 -7.19
N HIS A 29 -8.74 -6.05 -7.53
CA HIS A 29 -9.00 -7.12 -6.57
C HIS A 29 -7.80 -8.03 -6.34
N PHE A 30 -6.68 -7.78 -7.04
CA PHE A 30 -5.44 -8.53 -6.83
C PHE A 30 -4.93 -8.39 -5.38
N GLN A 31 -5.03 -7.20 -4.81
CA GLN A 31 -4.66 -6.90 -3.43
C GLN A 31 -5.59 -5.83 -2.84
N PRO A 32 -5.87 -5.86 -1.53
CA PRO A 32 -6.71 -4.84 -0.90
C PRO A 32 -5.99 -3.50 -0.89
N VAL A 33 -6.71 -2.45 -1.25
CA VAL A 33 -6.24 -1.06 -1.14
C VAL A 33 -6.83 -0.46 0.13
N ARG A 34 -5.97 0.12 0.97
CA ARG A 34 -6.36 0.82 2.20
C ARG A 34 -6.29 2.32 1.98
N TYR A 35 -7.38 2.99 2.31
CA TYR A 35 -7.52 4.44 2.25
C TYR A 35 -7.52 5.02 3.67
N SER A 36 -6.90 6.19 3.83
CA SER A 36 -6.98 6.91 5.09
C SER A 36 -8.34 7.61 5.24
N PRO A 37 -8.75 8.00 6.46
CA PRO A 37 -9.98 8.78 6.65
C PRO A 37 -9.99 10.12 5.90
N LEU A 38 -8.82 10.64 5.53
CA LEU A 38 -8.66 11.90 4.79
C LEU A 38 -8.57 11.69 3.27
N HIS A 39 -8.80 10.47 2.78
CA HIS A 39 -8.62 10.16 1.36
C HIS A 39 -9.51 11.00 0.45
N GLU A 40 -10.82 11.05 0.71
CA GLU A 40 -11.77 11.84 -0.09
C GLU A 40 -11.40 13.32 -0.11
N TRP A 41 -11.03 13.89 1.04
CA TRP A 41 -10.56 15.27 1.13
C TRP A 41 -9.30 15.52 0.29
N ALA A 42 -8.36 14.57 0.27
CA ALA A 42 -7.18 14.67 -0.56
C ALA A 42 -7.50 14.54 -2.06
N VAL A 43 -8.46 13.69 -2.43
CA VAL A 43 -8.95 13.56 -3.81
C VAL A 43 -9.57 14.88 -4.29
N ASP A 44 -10.41 15.50 -3.47
CA ASP A 44 -11.06 16.78 -3.77
C ASP A 44 -10.04 17.92 -3.96
N LEU A 45 -8.91 17.87 -3.25
CA LEU A 45 -7.81 18.81 -3.41
C LEU A 45 -6.89 18.50 -4.61
N GLY A 46 -7.16 17.44 -5.37
CA GLY A 46 -6.36 17.04 -6.51
C GLY A 46 -5.02 16.41 -6.13
N ALA A 47 -4.94 15.74 -4.98
CA ALA A 47 -3.72 15.04 -4.57
C ALA A 47 -3.33 13.96 -5.58
N GLU A 48 -2.03 13.88 -5.86
CA GLU A 48 -1.44 12.75 -6.55
C GLU A 48 -1.07 11.68 -5.53
N PHE A 49 -1.37 10.41 -5.83
CA PHE A 49 -1.25 9.31 -4.87
C PHE A 49 -0.12 8.34 -5.20
N LEU A 50 0.38 7.66 -4.16
CA LEU A 50 1.38 6.60 -4.24
C LEU A 50 0.94 5.38 -3.43
N GLU A 51 1.20 4.20 -3.97
CA GLU A 51 1.04 2.93 -3.26
C GLU A 51 2.24 2.69 -2.33
N VAL A 52 1.97 2.63 -1.02
CA VAL A 52 2.97 2.35 0.03
C VAL A 52 2.55 1.09 0.78
N GLY A 53 3.01 -0.06 0.31
CA GLY A 53 2.47 -1.35 0.71
C GLY A 53 1.00 -1.45 0.29
N LEU A 54 0.11 -1.75 1.24
CA LEU A 54 -1.34 -1.79 0.97
C LEU A 54 -2.01 -0.41 1.06
N TRP A 55 -1.29 0.65 1.44
CA TRP A 55 -1.88 1.98 1.63
C TRP A 55 -1.77 2.84 0.37
N TYR A 56 -2.87 3.52 0.02
CA TYR A 56 -2.88 4.55 -1.02
C TYR A 56 -2.74 5.92 -0.37
N ARG A 57 -1.55 6.51 -0.45
CA ARG A 57 -1.18 7.73 0.29
C ARG A 57 -1.04 8.92 -0.65
N SER A 58 -1.49 10.10 -0.20
CA SER A 58 -1.20 11.36 -0.89
C SER A 58 0.32 11.58 -0.93
N ARG A 59 0.85 11.74 -2.13
CA ARG A 59 2.27 11.97 -2.41
C ARG A 59 2.60 13.47 -2.43
N TYR A 60 1.78 14.26 -3.14
CA TYR A 60 1.88 15.73 -3.24
C TYR A 60 0.56 16.30 -3.78
N PHE A 61 0.36 17.60 -3.63
CA PHE A 61 -0.84 18.34 -4.06
C PHE A 61 -0.44 19.37 -5.13
N PRO A 62 -0.48 19.02 -6.43
CA PRO A 62 -0.10 19.94 -7.50
C PRO A 62 -1.08 21.10 -7.67
N GLN A 63 -0.55 22.28 -7.98
CA GLN A 63 -1.33 23.38 -8.57
C GLN A 63 -1.23 23.34 -10.10
N ARG A 64 -2.11 24.09 -10.77
CA ARG A 64 -2.18 24.11 -12.23
C ARG A 64 -0.83 24.49 -12.86
N GLY A 65 -0.28 23.56 -13.65
CA GLY A 65 0.99 23.75 -14.36
C GLY A 65 2.23 23.39 -13.56
N GLU A 66 2.09 22.91 -12.31
CA GLU A 66 3.20 22.38 -11.54
C GLU A 66 3.49 20.92 -11.93
N ASP A 67 4.78 20.59 -12.02
CA ASP A 67 5.22 19.20 -11.97
C ASP A 67 5.42 18.76 -10.50
N MET A 68 5.76 17.49 -10.30
CA MET A 68 5.99 16.93 -8.97
C MET A 68 7.07 17.69 -8.19
N ALA A 69 8.16 18.11 -8.85
CA ALA A 69 9.28 18.75 -8.19
C ALA A 69 8.90 20.17 -7.73
N ALA A 70 8.27 20.95 -8.61
CA ALA A 70 7.77 22.29 -8.32
C ALA A 70 6.73 22.28 -7.19
N ALA A 71 5.76 21.35 -7.24
CA ALA A 71 4.76 21.20 -6.20
C ALA A 71 5.39 20.84 -4.84
N SER A 72 6.35 19.91 -4.84
CA SER A 72 7.07 19.50 -3.63
C SER A 72 7.90 20.64 -3.05
N GLU A 73 8.60 21.42 -3.88
CA GLU A 73 9.38 22.56 -3.43
C GLU A 73 8.50 23.64 -2.80
N ARG A 74 7.37 23.98 -3.44
CA ARG A 74 6.37 24.90 -2.88
C ARG A 74 5.86 24.42 -1.53
N GLU A 75 5.47 23.15 -1.42
CA GLU A 75 4.96 22.57 -0.17
C GLU A 75 6.00 22.62 0.96
N VAL A 76 7.27 22.29 0.64
CA VAL A 76 8.38 22.36 1.60
C VAL A 76 8.60 23.81 2.06
N LEU A 77 8.63 24.77 1.13
CA LEU A 77 8.80 26.18 1.45
C LEU A 77 7.63 26.73 2.27
N ALA A 78 6.40 26.39 1.91
CA ALA A 78 5.19 26.78 2.65
C ALA A 78 5.20 26.24 4.08
N THR A 79 5.55 24.96 4.25
CA THR A 79 5.66 24.32 5.57
C THR A 79 6.75 24.95 6.43
N ARG A 80 7.91 25.28 5.85
CA ARG A 80 9.03 25.89 6.58
C ARG A 80 8.80 27.35 6.94
N ARG A 81 8.06 28.09 6.12
CA ARG A 81 7.79 29.52 6.32
C ARG A 81 6.54 29.77 7.17
N SER A 82 5.64 28.80 7.25
CA SER A 82 4.38 28.92 7.98
C SER A 82 3.94 27.59 8.57
N VAL A 83 3.02 26.87 7.93
CA VAL A 83 2.43 25.63 8.44
C VAL A 83 2.14 24.68 7.27
N GLY A 84 2.30 23.38 7.52
CA GLY A 84 1.91 22.31 6.61
C GLY A 84 1.20 21.20 7.37
N VAL A 85 0.30 20.49 6.70
CA VAL A 85 -0.44 19.35 7.24
C VAL A 85 -0.07 18.11 6.44
N CYS A 86 0.24 17.01 7.11
CA CYS A 86 0.61 15.74 6.49
C CYS A 86 -0.18 14.59 7.11
N ASP A 87 -0.77 13.75 6.26
CA ASP A 87 -1.47 12.55 6.71
C ASP A 87 -0.49 11.41 7.07
N VAL A 88 -0.36 11.19 8.37
CA VAL A 88 0.45 10.13 8.99
C VAL A 88 -0.40 8.99 9.57
N SER A 89 -1.68 8.92 9.19
CA SER A 89 -2.63 7.91 9.66
C SER A 89 -2.24 6.48 9.27
N THR A 90 -1.32 6.30 8.32
CA THR A 90 -0.85 4.98 7.88
C THR A 90 0.20 4.34 8.79
N LEU A 91 0.80 5.08 9.72
CA LEU A 91 1.80 4.54 10.64
C LEU A 91 1.19 3.50 11.59
N GLY A 92 1.96 2.50 12.00
CA GLY A 92 1.54 1.58 13.06
C GLY A 92 1.47 2.31 14.40
N LYS A 93 0.37 2.13 15.16
CA LYS A 93 0.23 2.65 16.52
C LYS A 93 0.11 1.48 17.49
N ILE A 94 0.86 1.54 18.60
CA ILE A 94 0.86 0.53 19.66
C ILE A 94 0.73 1.25 20.99
N ASP A 95 -0.33 0.95 21.75
CA ASP A 95 -0.52 1.43 23.13
C ASP A 95 -0.19 0.28 24.09
N ILE A 96 0.82 0.47 24.94
CA ILE A 96 1.26 -0.53 25.94
C ILE A 96 0.61 -0.16 27.26
N ARG A 97 0.01 -1.09 28.03
CA ARG A 97 -0.56 -0.84 29.37
C ARG A 97 -0.16 -1.88 30.41
N GLY A 98 0.11 -1.43 31.65
CA GLY A 98 0.48 -2.31 32.78
C GLY A 98 1.44 -1.67 33.81
N PRO A 99 1.55 -2.24 35.03
CA PRO A 99 2.34 -1.66 36.14
C PRO A 99 3.86 -1.84 36.03
N ARG A 100 4.38 -2.69 35.14
CA ARG A 100 5.81 -2.83 34.87
C ARG A 100 6.12 -2.62 33.39
N ARG A 101 6.36 -1.36 33.00
CA ARG A 101 6.65 -0.97 31.60
C ARG A 101 8.14 -0.76 31.28
N ARG A 102 9.05 -0.91 32.25
CA ARG A 102 10.49 -0.69 32.03
C ARG A 102 11.33 -1.78 32.71
N ARG A 103 11.69 -2.81 31.95
CA ARG A 103 12.88 -3.62 32.24
C ARG A 103 13.55 -3.99 30.93
N ILE A 104 14.39 -3.08 30.45
CA ILE A 104 15.46 -3.42 29.51
C ILE A 104 16.62 -3.83 30.43
N SER A 105 16.83 -5.13 30.55
CA SER A 105 18.03 -5.73 31.16
C SER A 105 19.17 -5.72 30.17
#